data_AF-E4TZW3-F1
#
_entry.id   AF-E4TZW3-F1
#
_cell.length_a   1.000
_cell.length_b   1.000
_cell.length_c   1.000
_cell.angle_alpha   90.00
_cell.angle_beta   90.00
_cell.angle_gamma   90.00
#
_symmetry.space_group_name_H-M   'P 1'
#
loop_
_entity.id
_entity.type
_entity.pdbx_description
1 polymer ?
#
loop_
_entity_poly.entity_id
_entity_poly.type
_entity_poly.pdbx_seq_one_letter_code
_entity_poly.pdbx_strand_id
1 'polypeptide(L)'
;MRGVFLLFLTFTLSFAESFITKEEYAAGLYHNPRGVGCHLCHGEAGEGKLIARYRDKGEGKIFAGKAINKLPFRDFYLKLNSRILGMPRYYLTDTEIQTLYYYLHREEFKHAASQPAKTQ
;
A
#
# COMPACT_ATOMS: atom_id res chain seq x y z
N MET A 1 43.67 27.11 9.09
CA MET A 1 42.92 26.38 10.14
C MET A 1 41.51 26.96 10.38
N ARG A 2 41.33 28.29 10.47
CA ARG A 2 39.99 28.93 10.70
C ARG A 2 38.98 28.73 9.55
N GLY A 3 39.41 28.71 8.29
CA GLY A 3 38.51 28.51 7.13
C GLY A 3 37.98 27.08 6.97
N VAL A 4 38.69 26.08 7.49
CA VAL A 4 38.26 24.66 7.43
C VAL A 4 37.10 24.40 8.41
N PHE A 5 37.10 25.10 9.55
CA PHE A 5 36.04 24.98 10.56
C PHE A 5 34.70 25.57 10.06
N LEU A 6 34.76 26.67 9.31
CA LEU A 6 33.59 27.28 8.65
C LEU A 6 33.03 26.41 7.52
N LEU A 7 33.89 25.68 6.80
CA LEU A 7 33.47 24.74 5.75
C LEU A 7 32.78 23.49 6.33
N PHE A 8 33.22 23.01 7.50
CA PHE A 8 32.55 21.91 8.20
C PHE A 8 31.18 22.33 8.80
N LEU A 9 31.06 23.57 9.29
CA LEU A 9 29.81 24.07 9.90
C LEU A 9 28.67 24.24 8.87
N THR A 10 29.01 24.57 7.62
CA THR A 10 28.00 24.71 6.54
C THR A 10 27.53 23.36 6.00
N PHE A 11 28.39 22.33 6.05
CA PHE A 11 28.04 20.97 5.64
C PHE A 11 27.05 20.28 6.59
N THR A 12 27.13 20.54 7.89
CA THR A 12 26.20 19.94 8.87
C THR A 12 24.80 20.56 8.87
N LEU A 13 24.64 21.82 8.40
CA LEU A 13 23.33 22.48 8.34
C LEU A 13 22.44 22.03 7.18
N SER A 14 22.93 21.20 6.26
CA SER A 14 22.22 20.83 5.02
C SER A 14 21.47 19.50 5.08
N PHE A 15 21.44 18.82 6.23
CA PHE A 15 20.69 17.57 6.40
C PHE A 15 19.29 17.86 6.96
N ALA A 16 18.37 18.26 6.10
CA ALA A 16 16.95 18.20 6.42
C ALA A 16 16.47 16.74 6.18
N GLU A 17 16.12 16.03 7.25
CA GLU A 17 15.44 14.73 7.14
C GLU A 17 14.08 14.94 6.46
N SER A 18 13.93 14.46 5.22
CA SER A 18 12.62 14.44 4.56
C SER A 18 11.82 13.24 5.07
N PHE A 19 10.75 13.48 5.83
CA PHE A 19 9.80 12.42 6.16
C PHE A 19 9.10 11.92 4.90
N ILE A 20 8.81 10.61 4.86
CA ILE A 20 8.01 10.02 3.80
C ILE A 20 6.61 10.64 3.80
N THR A 21 6.10 10.92 2.61
CA THR A 21 4.73 11.37 2.39
C THR A 21 3.72 10.26 2.70
N LYS A 22 2.45 10.63 2.89
CA LYS A 22 1.36 9.66 3.08
C LYS A 22 1.26 8.72 1.88
N GLU A 23 1.45 9.25 0.68
CA GLU A 23 1.41 8.53 -0.59
C GLU A 23 2.56 7.53 -0.68
N GLU A 24 3.78 7.94 -0.34
CA GLU A 24 4.96 7.05 -0.31
C GLU A 24 4.81 5.96 0.74
N TYR A 25 4.34 6.30 1.94
CA TYR A 25 4.08 5.32 2.99
C TYR A 25 3.02 4.30 2.54
N ALA A 26 1.92 4.77 1.94
CA ALA A 26 0.84 3.91 1.50
C ALA A 26 1.27 2.98 0.35
N ALA A 27 2.07 3.50 -0.60
CA ALA A 27 2.67 2.69 -1.65
C ALA A 27 3.65 1.66 -1.07
N GLY A 28 4.59 2.08 -0.22
CA GLY A 28 5.54 1.19 0.42
C GLY A 28 4.86 0.06 1.19
N LEU A 29 3.81 0.39 1.95
CA LEU A 29 3.02 -0.58 2.69
C LEU A 29 2.26 -1.55 1.77
N TYR A 30 1.70 -1.09 0.64
CA TYR A 30 1.03 -1.97 -0.32
C TYR A 30 2.02 -2.91 -1.04
N HIS A 31 3.21 -2.41 -1.34
CA HIS A 31 4.26 -3.20 -1.99
C HIS A 31 5.01 -4.13 -1.04
N ASN A 32 5.03 -3.83 0.26
CA ASN A 32 5.79 -4.60 1.23
C ASN A 32 5.19 -4.54 2.65
N PRO A 33 3.95 -5.02 2.88
CA PRO A 33 3.32 -4.93 4.19
C PRO A 33 4.05 -5.76 5.25
N ARG A 34 4.57 -6.94 4.87
CA ARG A 34 5.47 -7.82 5.65
C ARG A 34 6.28 -8.77 4.75
N GLY A 35 7.06 -8.23 3.83
CA GLY A 35 7.92 -9.03 2.93
C GLY A 35 7.22 -9.58 1.68
N VAL A 36 5.87 -9.54 1.62
CA VAL A 36 5.09 -10.02 0.47
C VAL A 36 4.04 -8.97 0.09
N GLY A 37 4.28 -8.28 -1.02
CA GLY A 37 3.42 -7.22 -1.52
C GLY A 37 2.02 -7.66 -1.93
N CYS A 38 1.02 -6.85 -1.62
CA CYS A 38 -0.36 -7.05 -2.04
C CYS A 38 -0.48 -7.06 -3.58
N HIS A 39 0.27 -6.19 -4.27
CA HIS A 39 0.31 -6.09 -5.73
C HIS A 39 0.68 -7.40 -6.46
N LEU A 40 1.47 -8.27 -5.81
CA LEU A 40 1.88 -9.55 -6.39
C LEU A 40 0.69 -10.48 -6.64
N CYS A 41 -0.38 -10.35 -5.84
CA CYS A 41 -1.60 -11.16 -5.93
C CYS A 41 -2.80 -10.37 -6.42
N HIS A 42 -2.89 -9.08 -6.10
CA HIS A 42 -4.06 -8.26 -6.34
C HIS A 42 -3.87 -7.21 -7.44
N GLY A 43 -2.70 -7.13 -8.07
CA GLY A 43 -2.42 -6.14 -9.10
C GLY A 43 -2.05 -4.76 -8.53
N GLU A 44 -1.51 -3.89 -9.38
CA GLU A 44 -0.96 -2.59 -8.97
C GLU A 44 -2.04 -1.65 -8.42
N ALA A 45 -3.22 -1.68 -9.02
CA ALA A 45 -4.37 -0.89 -8.62
C ALA A 45 -5.41 -1.73 -7.86
N GLY A 46 -5.08 -2.96 -7.43
CA GLY A 46 -6.01 -3.85 -6.75
C GLY A 46 -7.07 -4.48 -7.67
N GLU A 47 -6.83 -4.55 -8.97
CA GLU A 47 -7.71 -5.08 -10.01
C GLU A 47 -7.85 -6.62 -10.02
N GLY A 48 -7.04 -7.31 -9.23
CA GLY A 48 -6.91 -8.77 -9.23
C GLY A 48 -5.85 -9.24 -10.22
N LYS A 49 -5.23 -10.39 -9.95
CA LYS A 49 -4.13 -10.89 -10.78
C LYS A 49 -4.13 -12.41 -10.84
N LEU A 50 -3.94 -12.95 -12.05
CA LEU A 50 -3.61 -14.35 -12.24
C LEU A 50 -2.19 -14.60 -11.72
N ILE A 51 -2.04 -15.51 -10.76
CA ILE A 51 -0.75 -15.84 -10.17
C ILE A 51 -0.18 -17.09 -10.83
N ALA A 52 -1.01 -18.14 -10.95
CA ALA A 52 -0.58 -19.39 -11.55
C ALA A 52 -1.73 -20.17 -12.17
N ARG A 53 -1.40 -20.97 -13.18
CA ARG A 53 -2.20 -22.10 -13.67
C ARG A 53 -1.43 -23.37 -13.34
N TYR A 54 -2.09 -24.35 -12.77
CA TYR A 54 -1.45 -25.60 -12.37
C TYR A 54 -2.41 -26.78 -12.58
N ARG A 55 -1.90 -28.01 -12.47
CA ARG A 55 -2.73 -29.22 -12.45
C ARG A 55 -2.64 -29.87 -11.09
N ASP A 56 -3.77 -30.33 -10.59
CA ASP A 56 -3.88 -31.11 -9.36
C ASP A 56 -4.76 -32.32 -9.66
N LYS A 57 -4.23 -33.53 -9.48
CA LYS A 57 -4.90 -34.80 -9.82
C LYS A 57 -5.47 -34.87 -11.24
N GLY A 58 -4.75 -34.28 -12.20
CA GLY A 58 -5.16 -34.23 -13.62
C GLY A 58 -6.11 -33.09 -13.97
N GLU A 59 -6.71 -32.42 -12.98
CA GLU A 59 -7.60 -31.27 -13.20
C GLU A 59 -6.83 -29.96 -13.28
N GLY A 60 -7.15 -29.12 -14.26
CA GLY A 60 -6.59 -27.77 -14.38
C GLY A 60 -7.18 -26.83 -13.32
N LYS A 61 -6.31 -26.15 -12.57
CA LYS A 61 -6.66 -25.18 -11.53
C LYS A 61 -6.02 -23.82 -11.77
N ILE A 62 -6.67 -22.79 -11.23
CA ILE A 62 -6.22 -21.40 -11.29
C ILE A 62 -6.02 -20.89 -9.87
N PHE A 63 -4.85 -20.30 -9.62
CA PHE A 63 -4.58 -19.53 -8.41
C PHE A 63 -4.49 -18.05 -8.80
N ALA A 64 -5.37 -17.23 -8.24
CA ALA A 64 -5.47 -15.81 -8.57
C ALA A 64 -5.97 -15.02 -7.35
N GLY A 65 -5.44 -13.81 -7.18
CA GLY A 65 -6.00 -12.84 -6.23
C GLY A 65 -7.17 -12.11 -6.88
N LYS A 66 -8.20 -11.83 -6.08
CA LYS A 66 -9.43 -11.15 -6.53
C LYS A 66 -9.23 -9.64 -6.59
N ALA A 67 -10.08 -8.93 -7.34
CA ALA A 67 -10.14 -7.48 -7.25
C ALA A 67 -10.53 -7.04 -5.83
N ILE A 68 -9.85 -6.02 -5.32
CA ILE A 68 -10.03 -5.47 -3.97
C ILE A 68 -10.26 -3.94 -3.98
N ASN A 69 -10.02 -3.29 -5.10
CA ASN A 69 -10.15 -1.84 -5.29
C ASN A 69 -11.59 -1.32 -5.43
N LYS A 70 -12.58 -2.21 -5.32
CA LYS A 70 -14.01 -1.87 -5.30
C LYS A 70 -14.70 -2.38 -4.03
N LEU A 71 -13.93 -2.92 -3.08
CA LEU A 71 -14.50 -3.46 -1.86
C LEU A 71 -14.88 -2.31 -0.92
N PRO A 72 -16.05 -2.37 -0.26
CA PRO A 72 -16.34 -1.51 0.87
C PRO A 72 -15.29 -1.69 1.97
N PHE A 73 -14.94 -0.61 2.68
CA PHE A 73 -13.92 -0.65 3.72
C PHE A 73 -14.14 -1.76 4.76
N ARG A 74 -15.39 -1.96 5.20
CA ARG A 74 -15.75 -3.04 6.15
C ARG A 74 -15.36 -4.42 5.64
N ASP A 75 -15.65 -4.73 4.38
CA ASP A 75 -15.34 -6.04 3.80
C ASP A 75 -13.84 -6.20 3.60
N PHE A 76 -13.16 -5.14 3.17
CA PHE A 76 -11.70 -5.11 3.07
C PHE A 76 -11.03 -5.39 4.42
N TYR A 77 -11.47 -4.70 5.48
CA TYR A 77 -10.99 -4.86 6.85
C TYR A 77 -11.19 -6.29 7.35
N LEU A 78 -12.40 -6.84 7.19
CA LEU A 78 -12.71 -8.20 7.61
C LEU A 78 -11.87 -9.23 6.85
N LYS A 79 -11.65 -9.05 5.54
CA LYS A 79 -10.87 -9.98 4.73
C LYS A 79 -9.39 -9.99 5.14
N LEU A 80 -8.77 -8.82 5.32
CA LEU A 80 -7.39 -8.70 5.78
C LEU A 80 -7.17 -9.35 7.16
N ASN A 81 -8.16 -9.26 8.05
CA ASN A 81 -8.10 -9.85 9.38
C ASN A 81 -8.51 -11.33 9.43
N SER A 82 -9.11 -11.86 8.37
CA SER A 82 -9.51 -13.26 8.25
C SER A 82 -8.40 -14.15 7.66
N ARG A 83 -8.52 -15.47 7.84
CA ARG A 83 -7.62 -16.43 7.18
C ARG A 83 -8.18 -16.77 5.80
N ILE A 84 -7.43 -16.42 4.75
CA ILE A 84 -7.73 -16.76 3.36
C ILE A 84 -6.63 -17.68 2.84
N LEU A 85 -7.00 -18.83 2.27
CA LEU A 85 -6.03 -19.79 1.76
C LEU A 85 -5.17 -19.15 0.65
N GLY A 86 -3.85 -19.24 0.79
CA GLY A 86 -2.89 -18.66 -0.15
C GLY A 86 -2.58 -17.17 0.09
N MET A 87 -3.28 -16.50 1.00
CA MET A 87 -2.96 -15.12 1.41
C MET A 87 -2.05 -15.11 2.66
N PRO A 88 -0.99 -14.29 2.69
CA PRO A 88 -0.17 -14.13 3.89
C PRO A 88 -0.94 -13.50 5.07
N ARG A 89 -0.46 -13.73 6.29
CA ARG A 89 -0.92 -13.03 7.49
C ARG A 89 0.02 -11.87 7.78
N TYR A 90 -0.50 -10.65 7.75
CA TYR A 90 0.30 -9.45 7.88
C TYR A 90 0.34 -8.86 9.30
N TYR A 91 -0.64 -9.19 10.16
CA TYR A 91 -0.76 -8.64 11.52
C TYR A 91 -0.67 -7.10 11.57
N LEU A 92 -1.43 -6.46 10.68
CA LEU A 92 -1.46 -5.01 10.53
C LEU A 92 -2.32 -4.37 11.63
N THR A 93 -1.93 -3.16 12.02
CA THR A 93 -2.74 -2.26 12.83
C THR A 93 -3.91 -1.70 12.02
N ASP A 94 -4.94 -1.18 12.71
CA ASP A 94 -6.08 -0.56 12.05
C ASP A 94 -5.69 0.63 11.16
N THR A 95 -4.65 1.38 11.55
CA THR A 95 -4.11 2.50 10.77
C THR A 95 -3.39 2.03 9.50
N GLU A 96 -2.63 0.93 9.57
CA GLU A 96 -2.02 0.32 8.40
C GLU A 96 -3.09 -0.21 7.42
N ILE A 97 -4.16 -0.82 7.94
CA ILE A 97 -5.28 -1.28 7.10
C ILE A 97 -5.98 -0.11 6.41
N GLN A 98 -6.23 0.99 7.13
CA GLN A 98 -6.75 2.23 6.54
C GLN A 98 -5.80 2.81 5.48
N THR A 99 -4.49 2.71 5.72
CA THR A 99 -3.47 3.16 4.77
C THR A 99 -3.50 2.34 3.47
N LEU A 100 -3.62 1.02 3.57
CA LEU A 100 -3.80 0.16 2.39
C LEU A 100 -5.11 0.48 1.65
N TYR A 101 -6.19 0.73 2.38
CA TYR A 101 -7.46 1.13 1.77
C TYR A 101 -7.34 2.47 1.04
N TYR A 102 -6.66 3.44 1.67
CA TYR A 102 -6.33 4.73 1.07
C TYR A 102 -5.52 4.55 -0.21
N TYR A 103 -4.49 3.68 -0.22
CA TYR A 103 -3.70 3.42 -1.43
C TYR A 103 -4.58 2.97 -2.60
N LEU A 104 -5.52 2.05 -2.35
CA LEU A 104 -6.42 1.49 -3.36
C LEU A 104 -7.45 2.49 -3.90
N HIS A 105 -7.85 3.47 -3.09
CA HIS A 105 -8.86 4.49 -3.44
C HIS A 105 -8.28 5.91 -3.52
N ARG A 106 -6.95 6.03 -3.65
CA ARG A 106 -6.22 7.31 -3.54
C ARG A 106 -6.71 8.37 -4.52
N GLU A 107 -7.11 7.97 -5.73
CA GLU A 107 -7.62 8.90 -6.73
C GLU A 107 -8.99 9.45 -6.32
N GLU A 108 -9.88 8.61 -5.77
CA GLU A 108 -11.17 9.05 -5.21
C GLU A 108 -10.96 10.04 -4.07
N PHE A 109 -10.00 9.79 -3.18
CA PHE A 109 -9.66 10.70 -2.09
C PHE A 109 -9.07 12.03 -2.58
N LYS A 110 -8.16 12.01 -3.58
CA LYS A 110 -7.61 13.23 -4.19
C LYS A 110 -8.70 14.05 -4.88
N HIS A 111 -9.61 13.40 -5.58
CA HIS A 111 -10.75 14.07 -6.21
C HIS A 111 -11.69 14.68 -5.17
N ALA A 112 -12.01 13.96 -4.09
CA ALA A 112 -12.83 14.51 -3.02
C ALA A 112 -12.16 15.72 -2.33
N ALA A 113 -10.83 15.68 -2.13
CA ALA A 113 -10.08 16.76 -1.49
C ALA A 113 -9.92 18.02 -2.38
N SER A 114 -10.02 17.87 -3.70
CA SER A 114 -9.89 18.98 -4.65
C SER A 114 -11.23 19.65 -5.01
N GLN A 115 -12.36 19.07 -4.60
CA GLN A 115 -13.68 19.66 -4.82
C GLN A 115 -13.93 20.82 -3.84
N PRO A 116 -14.40 21.99 -4.31
CA PRO A 116 -14.75 23.09 -3.42
C PRO A 116 -15.89 22.65 -2.50
N ALA A 117 -15.78 22.97 -1.22
CA ALA A 117 -16.83 22.70 -0.24
C ALA A 117 -18.14 23.33 -0.74
N LYS A 118 -19.14 22.50 -1.01
CA LYS A 118 -20.48 23.01 -1.36
C LYS A 118 -21.02 23.73 -0.13
N THR A 119 -21.06 25.05 -0.19
CA THR A 119 -21.77 25.88 0.79
C THR A 119 -23.24 25.47 0.74
N GLN A 120 -23.74 24.87 1.83
CA GLN A 120 -25.18 24.75 2.08
C GLN A 120 -25.73 26.08 2.59
#